data_AF-A0A6A5WYM8-F1
#
_entry.id   AF-A0A6A5WYM8-F1
#
_cell.length_a   1.000
_cell.length_b   1.000
_cell.length_c   1.000
_cell.angle_alpha   90.00
_cell.angle_beta   90.00
_cell.angle_gamma   90.00
#
_symmetry.space_group_name_H-M   'P 1'
#
loop_
_entity.id
_entity.type
_entity.pdbx_description
1 polymer ?
#
loop_
_entity_poly.entity_id
_entity_poly.type
_entity_poly.pdbx_seq_one_letter_code
_entity_poly.pdbx_strand_id
1 'polypeptide(L)'
;MEEITSPFLRLPFEIRLMIYEYLLFPSKRPASNYSFSVANLLHNHHTYASTDKNSNPFTLSVRTIDPYLSPHSRNTWRRRSTYYVRTGPFLTTTHPTTYRILLSPHTAHLHLTIPSLLPLSRQIHFEASTLLYQTYTFAFHTSIEALTPFLSDLTPLSRSSIRHLTLTKKALPYIKEFDRAEWSSMCTYLADAEGRNEMRLHSLRLAVVAGRPGDEGWDTIAPLSATDFDVLHKMQGSGMGVGVGAHIDLDWAGEMMAIRGLREMQVRALVEHCPAPMSEGMAFWVAFSASVEKGFAEWVTGRMVTAIG
;
A
#
# COMPACT_ATOMS: atom_id res chain seq x y z
N MET A 1 -11.79 -42.14 -25.08
CA MET A 1 -12.19 -41.66 -23.74
C MET A 1 -12.57 -40.20 -23.91
N GLU A 2 -13.86 -39.87 -23.84
CA GLU A 2 -14.29 -38.47 -23.79
C GLU A 2 -13.76 -37.85 -22.50
N GLU A 3 -12.96 -36.79 -22.61
CA GLU A 3 -12.62 -35.96 -21.46
C GLU A 3 -13.93 -35.38 -20.90
N ILE A 4 -14.29 -35.80 -19.68
CA ILE A 4 -15.43 -35.25 -18.96
C ILE A 4 -15.03 -33.83 -18.53
N THR A 5 -15.26 -32.88 -19.43
CA THR A 5 -15.11 -31.45 -19.17
C THR A 5 -16.11 -31.02 -18.11
N SER A 6 -15.64 -30.29 -17.10
CA SER A 6 -16.48 -29.75 -16.01
C SER A 6 -17.73 -29.06 -16.58
N PRO A 7 -18.95 -29.36 -16.10
CA PRO A 7 -20.18 -28.74 -16.58
C PRO A 7 -20.14 -27.21 -16.52
N PHE A 8 -19.45 -26.66 -15.53
CA PHE A 8 -19.25 -25.22 -15.39
C PHE A 8 -18.41 -24.64 -16.55
N LEU A 9 -17.38 -25.35 -17.01
CA LEU A 9 -16.53 -24.91 -18.13
C LEU A 9 -17.22 -25.04 -19.49
N ARG A 10 -18.35 -25.75 -19.58
CA ARG A 10 -19.19 -25.81 -20.78
C ARG A 10 -20.08 -24.59 -20.96
N LEU A 11 -20.29 -23.81 -19.90
CA LEU A 11 -21.03 -22.55 -19.99
C LEU A 11 -20.26 -21.55 -20.87
N PRO A 12 -20.93 -20.65 -21.62
CA PRO A 12 -20.27 -19.55 -22.30
C PRO A 12 -19.44 -18.70 -21.33
N PHE A 13 -18.36 -18.10 -21.83
CA PHE A 13 -17.43 -17.32 -21.01
C PHE A 13 -18.13 -16.16 -20.29
N GLU A 14 -19.08 -15.50 -20.95
CA GLU A 14 -19.87 -14.40 -20.43
C GLU A 14 -20.67 -14.83 -19.19
N ILE A 15 -21.27 -16.01 -19.23
CA ILE A 15 -22.02 -16.56 -18.10
C ILE A 15 -21.09 -16.91 -16.95
N ARG A 16 -19.90 -17.45 -17.24
CA ARG A 16 -18.89 -17.71 -16.20
C ARG A 16 -18.42 -16.42 -15.53
N LEU A 17 -18.20 -15.35 -16.30
CA LEU A 17 -17.88 -14.02 -15.77
C LEU A 17 -18.96 -13.50 -14.83
N MET A 18 -20.24 -13.58 -15.21
CA MET A 18 -21.35 -13.18 -14.33
C MET A 18 -21.37 -13.98 -13.02
N ILE A 19 -21.05 -15.28 -13.08
CA ILE A 19 -20.94 -16.12 -11.88
C ILE A 19 -19.75 -15.68 -11.02
N TYR A 20 -18.60 -15.39 -11.62
CA TYR A 20 -17.44 -14.89 -10.89
C TYR A 20 -17.70 -13.53 -10.25
N GLU A 21 -18.37 -12.61 -10.93
CA GLU A 21 -18.78 -11.33 -10.36
C GLU A 21 -19.63 -11.56 -9.11
N TYR A 22 -20.63 -12.45 -9.18
CA TYR A 22 -21.47 -12.76 -8.02
C TYR A 22 -20.69 -13.35 -6.84
N LEU A 23 -19.64 -14.14 -7.13
CA LEU A 23 -18.84 -14.83 -6.11
C LEU A 23 -17.68 -14.00 -5.55
N LEU A 24 -17.14 -13.07 -6.33
CA LEU A 24 -15.90 -12.35 -6.01
C LEU A 24 -16.12 -10.87 -5.73
N PHE A 25 -17.22 -10.27 -6.18
CA PHE A 25 -17.48 -8.85 -5.93
C PHE A 25 -17.99 -8.62 -4.50
N PRO A 26 -17.83 -7.40 -3.98
CA PRO A 26 -18.28 -7.10 -2.63
C PRO A 26 -19.78 -7.36 -2.49
N SER A 27 -20.16 -7.98 -1.38
CA SER A 27 -21.57 -8.19 -1.06
C SER A 27 -22.27 -6.84 -0.87
N LYS A 28 -23.44 -6.67 -1.50
CA LYS A 28 -24.31 -5.51 -1.28
C LYS A 28 -24.79 -5.40 0.17
N ARG A 29 -24.82 -6.52 0.89
CA ARG A 29 -25.21 -6.59 2.31
C ARG A 29 -23.98 -6.91 3.16
N PRO A 30 -23.56 -6.02 4.07
CA PRO A 30 -22.44 -6.31 4.95
C PRO A 30 -22.78 -7.50 5.84
N ALA A 31 -21.83 -8.42 6.02
CA ALA A 31 -21.98 -9.48 7.00
C ALA A 31 -22.07 -8.88 8.41
N SER A 32 -23.04 -9.33 9.20
CA SER A 32 -23.24 -8.92 10.60
C SER A 32 -22.13 -9.40 11.54
N ASN A 33 -21.27 -10.31 11.06
CA ASN A 33 -20.28 -10.98 11.88
C ASN A 33 -19.05 -10.10 11.99
N TYR A 34 -18.90 -9.43 13.14
CA TYR A 34 -17.74 -8.65 13.56
C TYR A 34 -16.44 -9.48 13.69
N SER A 35 -16.49 -10.81 13.47
CA SER A 35 -15.36 -11.74 13.58
C SER A 35 -14.22 -11.51 12.59
N PHE A 36 -14.35 -10.56 11.67
CA PHE A 36 -13.33 -10.24 10.65
C PHE A 36 -12.50 -8.99 10.98
N SER A 37 -12.71 -8.37 12.15
CA SER A 37 -12.12 -7.08 12.54
C SER A 37 -10.82 -7.20 13.36
N VAL A 38 -9.73 -6.66 12.80
CA VAL A 38 -8.61 -5.86 13.37
C VAL A 38 -7.81 -6.39 14.58
N ALA A 39 -8.19 -7.44 15.31
CA ALA A 39 -7.61 -7.79 16.61
C ALA A 39 -6.14 -8.27 16.65
N ASN A 40 -5.48 -8.42 15.49
CA ASN A 40 -4.06 -8.80 15.39
C ASN A 40 -3.28 -7.80 14.54
N LEU A 41 -3.47 -6.50 14.76
CA LEU A 41 -2.47 -5.53 14.33
C LEU A 41 -1.38 -5.52 15.40
N LEU A 42 -0.12 -5.62 14.98
CA LEU A 42 1.01 -5.26 15.85
C LEU A 42 0.69 -3.92 16.48
N HIS A 43 0.74 -3.84 17.82
CA HIS A 43 0.91 -2.57 18.51
C HIS A 43 2.32 -2.09 18.20
N ASN A 44 2.54 -1.64 16.97
CA ASN A 44 3.80 -1.02 16.61
C ASN A 44 3.73 0.46 17.00
N HIS A 45 4.87 1.06 17.28
CA HIS A 45 5.01 2.52 17.30
C HIS A 45 4.60 3.17 15.96
N HIS A 46 4.28 2.34 14.95
CA HIS A 46 3.75 2.71 13.66
C HIS A 46 2.23 2.47 13.47
N THR A 47 1.52 1.88 14.41
CA THR A 47 0.04 1.85 14.42
C THR A 47 -0.46 3.12 15.12
N TYR A 48 -0.42 4.25 14.43
CA TYR A 48 -1.41 5.27 14.75
C TYR A 48 -2.77 4.67 14.43
N ALA A 49 -3.79 5.10 15.17
CA ALA A 49 -5.17 4.75 14.90
C ALA A 49 -5.56 5.30 13.52
N SER A 50 -5.08 4.65 12.45
CA SER A 50 -5.67 4.73 11.14
C SER A 50 -7.14 4.48 11.41
N THR A 51 -7.98 5.40 10.94
CA THR A 51 -9.44 5.24 10.90
C THR A 51 -9.84 4.13 9.90
N ASP A 52 -9.00 3.09 9.80
CA ASP A 52 -9.01 1.86 9.02
C ASP A 52 -10.13 0.93 9.46
N LYS A 53 -11.33 1.50 9.53
CA LYS A 53 -12.50 0.73 9.21
C LYS A 53 -12.32 0.41 7.73
N ASN A 54 -11.78 -0.78 7.43
CA ASN A 54 -11.79 -1.37 6.10
C ASN A 54 -13.27 -1.53 5.68
N SER A 55 -13.87 -0.42 5.33
CA SER A 55 -15.30 -0.20 5.15
C SER A 55 -15.62 0.03 3.68
N ASN A 56 -14.60 0.40 2.89
CA ASN A 56 -14.72 0.45 1.45
C ASN A 56 -14.92 -0.98 0.92
N PRO A 57 -16.04 -1.27 0.24
CA PRO A 57 -16.31 -2.60 -0.28
C PRO A 57 -15.25 -3.08 -1.26
N PHE A 58 -14.61 -2.20 -2.03
CA PHE A 58 -13.63 -2.53 -3.07
C PHE A 58 -12.17 -2.41 -2.62
N THR A 59 -11.91 -2.38 -1.32
CA THR A 59 -10.55 -2.32 -0.77
C THR A 59 -10.20 -3.60 -0.01
N LEU A 60 -9.07 -4.19 -0.35
CA LEU A 60 -8.47 -5.32 0.37
C LEU A 60 -7.21 -4.82 1.06
N SER A 61 -7.25 -4.76 2.40
CA SER A 61 -6.12 -4.24 3.16
C SER A 61 -5.12 -5.37 3.46
N VAL A 62 -3.89 -5.22 2.99
CA VAL A 62 -2.80 -6.15 3.29
C VAL A 62 -2.10 -5.68 4.57
N ARG A 63 -1.92 -6.61 5.51
CA ARG A 63 -1.35 -6.34 6.84
C ARG A 63 -0.29 -7.35 7.22
N THR A 64 0.73 -6.86 7.88
CA THR A 64 1.68 -7.69 8.62
C THR A 64 0.96 -8.43 9.75
N ILE A 65 1.18 -9.75 9.83
CA ILE A 65 0.73 -10.56 10.96
C ILE A 65 1.61 -10.25 12.17
N ASP A 66 1.00 -10.11 13.34
CA ASP A 66 1.77 -9.97 14.56
C ASP A 66 2.51 -11.29 14.91
N PRO A 67 3.86 -11.28 14.96
CA PRO A 67 4.66 -12.46 15.28
C PRO A 67 4.39 -13.01 16.69
N TYR A 68 3.82 -12.23 17.61
CA TYR A 68 3.55 -12.62 18.99
C TYR A 68 2.11 -13.03 19.25
N LEU A 69 1.13 -12.51 18.50
CA LEU A 69 -0.29 -12.76 18.76
C LEU A 69 -0.84 -14.07 18.18
N SER A 70 -0.01 -14.94 17.60
CA SER A 70 -0.56 -16.20 17.09
C SER A 70 0.39 -17.39 17.06
N PRO A 71 0.03 -18.49 17.74
CA PRO A 71 0.49 -19.82 17.36
C PRO A 71 -0.30 -20.29 16.11
N HIS A 72 -0.14 -19.62 14.97
CA HIS A 72 -0.74 -20.13 13.72
C HIS A 72 -0.02 -21.41 13.29
N SER A 73 -0.80 -22.41 12.90
CA SER A 73 -0.30 -23.69 12.42
C SER A 73 0.80 -23.48 11.36
N ARG A 74 1.94 -24.15 11.55
CA ARG A 74 3.10 -24.17 10.63
C ARG A 74 2.72 -24.43 9.17
N ASN A 75 1.50 -24.90 8.88
CA ASN A 75 1.02 -25.23 7.54
C ASN A 75 0.50 -24.04 6.73
N THR A 76 -0.01 -22.97 7.35
CA THR A 76 -0.52 -21.79 6.59
C THR A 76 0.60 -20.86 6.13
N TRP A 77 1.69 -20.78 6.91
CA TRP A 77 2.90 -20.02 6.55
C TRP A 77 3.61 -20.60 5.33
N ARG A 78 3.55 -21.93 5.11
CA ARG A 78 4.32 -22.60 4.06
C ARG A 78 4.01 -22.16 2.62
N ARG A 79 2.91 -21.43 2.40
CA ARG A 79 2.53 -20.94 1.07
C ARG A 79 2.80 -19.45 0.85
N ARG A 80 3.15 -18.69 1.89
CA ARG A 80 3.42 -17.25 1.78
C ARG A 80 4.87 -16.96 2.09
N SER A 81 5.44 -16.02 1.36
CA SER A 81 6.79 -15.56 1.61
C SER A 81 6.90 -14.93 3.00
N THR A 82 7.96 -15.32 3.71
CA THR A 82 8.33 -14.75 5.00
C THR A 82 9.16 -13.49 4.77
N TYR A 83 8.90 -12.45 5.56
CA TYR A 83 9.72 -11.26 5.66
C TYR A 83 9.96 -10.91 7.11
N TYR A 84 10.85 -9.95 7.35
CA TYR A 84 11.24 -9.55 8.68
C TYR A 84 10.69 -8.18 9.01
N VAL A 85 10.19 -8.03 10.23
CA VAL A 85 9.74 -6.74 10.76
C VAL A 85 10.47 -6.43 12.04
N ARG A 86 10.75 -5.15 12.26
CA ARG A 86 11.33 -4.68 13.52
C ARG A 86 10.21 -4.43 14.53
N THR A 87 10.38 -4.94 15.73
CA THR A 87 9.44 -4.82 16.85
C THR A 87 10.19 -4.52 18.15
N GLY A 88 9.44 -4.35 19.23
CA GLY A 88 9.99 -4.11 20.57
C GLY A 88 10.38 -2.64 20.80
N PRO A 89 10.78 -2.30 22.05
CA PRO A 89 11.21 -0.95 22.39
C PRO A 89 12.36 -0.49 21.49
N PHE A 90 12.21 0.71 20.92
CA PHE A 90 13.16 1.30 19.98
C PHE A 90 13.45 0.49 18.71
N LEU A 91 12.59 -0.49 18.37
CA LEU A 91 12.73 -1.34 17.17
C LEU A 91 14.05 -2.12 17.10
N THR A 92 14.51 -2.59 18.25
CA THR A 92 15.79 -3.28 18.42
C THR A 92 15.74 -4.76 18.07
N THR A 93 14.54 -5.37 18.02
CA THR A 93 14.39 -6.79 17.69
C THR A 93 13.77 -6.96 16.31
N THR A 94 14.17 -8.02 15.63
CA THR A 94 13.69 -8.35 14.29
C THR A 94 13.03 -9.73 14.34
N HIS A 95 11.78 -9.82 13.87
CA HIS A 95 10.99 -11.05 13.93
C HIS A 95 10.54 -11.47 12.53
N PRO A 96 10.62 -12.77 12.21
CA PRO A 96 10.05 -13.29 10.98
C PRO A 96 8.52 -13.25 11.08
N THR A 97 7.87 -12.81 10.02
CA THR A 97 6.42 -12.78 9.89
C THR A 97 6.01 -12.92 8.41
N THR A 98 4.72 -12.90 8.16
CA THR A 98 4.15 -12.84 6.81
C THR A 98 2.92 -11.93 6.81
N TYR A 99 2.28 -11.78 5.67
CA TYR A 99 1.13 -10.93 5.49
C TYR A 99 -0.19 -11.70 5.60
N ARG A 100 -1.26 -10.96 5.86
CA ARG A 100 -2.65 -11.39 5.73
C ARG A 100 -3.46 -10.31 5.04
N ILE A 101 -4.55 -10.72 4.39
CA ILE A 101 -5.54 -9.80 3.84
C ILE A 101 -6.64 -9.63 4.89
N LEU A 102 -6.87 -8.38 5.31
CA LEU A 102 -8.04 -8.01 6.09
C LEU A 102 -9.23 -7.85 5.15
N LEU A 103 -10.32 -8.53 5.49
CA LEU A 103 -11.57 -8.45 4.76
C LEU A 103 -12.51 -7.47 5.46
N SER A 104 -13.27 -6.73 4.66
CA SER A 104 -14.34 -5.88 5.14
C SER A 104 -15.60 -6.74 5.38
N PRO A 105 -16.61 -6.21 6.09
CA PRO A 105 -17.91 -6.86 6.17
C PRO A 105 -18.54 -7.19 4.80
N HIS A 106 -18.17 -6.45 3.75
CA HIS A 106 -18.63 -6.69 2.38
C HIS A 106 -17.85 -7.80 1.67
N THR A 107 -16.59 -8.03 2.04
CA THR A 107 -15.70 -9.00 1.39
C THR A 107 -15.43 -10.25 2.23
N ALA A 108 -16.07 -10.39 3.40
CA ALA A 108 -15.91 -11.52 4.31
C ALA A 108 -16.09 -12.89 3.63
N HIS A 109 -16.99 -12.99 2.65
CA HIS A 109 -17.24 -14.22 1.88
C HIS A 109 -15.99 -14.72 1.13
N LEU A 110 -15.08 -13.82 0.73
CA LEU A 110 -13.85 -14.16 0.02
C LEU A 110 -12.94 -15.11 0.80
N HIS A 111 -13.03 -15.10 2.14
CA HIS A 111 -12.30 -16.03 3.00
C HIS A 111 -12.59 -17.50 2.65
N LEU A 112 -13.83 -17.79 2.22
CA LEU A 112 -14.25 -19.13 1.83
C LEU A 112 -14.21 -19.30 0.31
N THR A 113 -14.61 -18.28 -0.45
CA THR A 113 -14.66 -18.37 -1.91
C THR A 113 -13.28 -18.55 -2.53
N ILE A 114 -12.28 -17.77 -2.13
CA ILE A 114 -10.96 -17.80 -2.79
C ILE A 114 -10.28 -19.19 -2.62
N PRO A 115 -10.18 -19.76 -1.42
CA PRO A 115 -9.55 -21.07 -1.24
C PRO A 115 -10.34 -22.23 -1.86
N SER A 116 -11.64 -22.08 -2.06
CA SER A 116 -12.48 -23.13 -2.66
C SER A 116 -12.56 -23.02 -4.19
N LEU A 117 -12.46 -21.82 -4.77
CA LEU A 117 -12.63 -21.58 -6.20
C LEU A 117 -11.32 -21.67 -6.98
N LEU A 118 -10.28 -20.94 -6.56
CA LEU A 118 -9.04 -20.81 -7.34
C LEU A 118 -8.28 -22.14 -7.54
N PRO A 119 -8.29 -23.10 -6.59
CA PRO A 119 -7.57 -24.37 -6.79
C PRO A 119 -8.26 -25.37 -7.72
N LEU A 120 -9.53 -25.15 -8.12
CA LEU A 120 -10.33 -26.18 -8.81
C LEU A 120 -9.83 -26.52 -10.22
N SER A 121 -9.41 -25.50 -10.97
CA SER A 121 -8.98 -25.65 -12.36
C SER A 121 -8.10 -24.48 -12.77
N ARG A 122 -7.14 -24.71 -13.67
CA ARG A 122 -6.28 -23.65 -14.21
C ARG A 122 -7.08 -22.59 -14.98
N GLN A 123 -8.11 -23.00 -15.72
CA GLN A 123 -8.96 -22.06 -16.44
C GLN A 123 -9.79 -21.22 -15.47
N ILE A 124 -10.37 -21.85 -14.44
CA ILE A 124 -11.10 -21.12 -13.40
C ILE A 124 -10.18 -20.15 -12.66
N HIS A 125 -8.98 -20.60 -12.30
CA HIS A 125 -7.97 -19.73 -11.69
C HIS A 125 -7.68 -18.54 -12.59
N PHE A 126 -7.42 -18.75 -13.88
CA PHE A 126 -7.11 -17.69 -14.83
C PHE A 126 -8.22 -16.63 -14.83
N GLU A 127 -9.45 -17.04 -15.16
CA GLU A 127 -10.60 -16.15 -15.31
C GLU A 127 -10.95 -15.44 -13.99
N ALA A 128 -11.07 -16.19 -12.89
CA ALA A 128 -11.44 -15.66 -11.58
C ALA A 128 -10.35 -14.76 -10.96
N SER A 129 -9.07 -15.15 -11.08
CA SER A 129 -7.99 -14.37 -10.49
C SER A 129 -7.78 -13.04 -11.22
N THR A 130 -7.90 -13.01 -12.55
CA THR A 130 -7.85 -11.75 -13.31
C THR A 130 -8.95 -10.81 -12.85
N LEU A 131 -10.19 -11.28 -12.73
CA LEU A 131 -11.31 -10.47 -12.25
C LEU A 131 -11.06 -9.96 -10.81
N LEU A 132 -10.63 -10.83 -9.89
CA LEU A 132 -10.34 -10.49 -8.50
C LEU A 132 -9.26 -9.40 -8.39
N TYR A 133 -8.07 -9.63 -8.96
CA TYR A 133 -6.93 -8.73 -8.77
C TYR A 133 -7.07 -7.41 -9.55
N GLN A 134 -7.87 -7.39 -10.61
CA GLN A 134 -8.18 -6.16 -11.35
C GLN A 134 -9.23 -5.29 -10.66
N THR A 135 -10.20 -5.89 -9.95
CA THR A 135 -11.35 -5.18 -9.38
C THR A 135 -11.00 -4.45 -8.08
N TYR A 136 -10.18 -5.05 -7.23
CA TYR A 136 -9.91 -4.53 -5.90
C TYR A 136 -8.71 -3.58 -5.86
N THR A 137 -8.80 -2.57 -4.99
CA THR A 137 -7.63 -1.78 -4.55
C THR A 137 -6.94 -2.50 -3.41
N PHE A 138 -5.64 -2.76 -3.56
CA PHE A 138 -4.82 -3.36 -2.50
C PHE A 138 -4.17 -2.26 -1.67
N ALA A 139 -4.56 -2.19 -0.40
CA ALA A 139 -4.09 -1.17 0.52
C ALA A 139 -3.07 -1.75 1.50
N PHE A 140 -1.81 -1.35 1.38
CA PHE A 140 -0.74 -1.75 2.30
C PHE A 140 -0.62 -0.83 3.50
N HIS A 141 -1.09 0.42 3.35
CA HIS A 141 -0.97 1.46 4.37
C HIS A 141 0.49 1.56 4.83
N THR A 142 0.77 1.42 6.13
CA THR A 142 2.13 1.47 6.67
C THR A 142 2.86 0.12 6.64
N SER A 143 2.23 -0.97 6.18
CA SER A 143 2.85 -2.31 6.08
C SER A 143 3.57 -2.49 4.75
N ILE A 144 4.56 -1.63 4.48
CA ILE A 144 5.28 -1.60 3.19
C ILE A 144 6.13 -2.85 2.97
N GLU A 145 6.64 -3.45 4.06
CA GLU A 145 7.39 -4.71 4.07
C GLU A 145 6.62 -5.87 3.42
N ALA A 146 5.30 -5.81 3.50
CA ALA A 146 4.41 -6.85 2.98
C ALA A 146 4.26 -6.79 1.46
N LEU A 147 4.57 -5.67 0.80
CA LEU A 147 4.26 -5.45 -0.61
C LEU A 147 5.00 -6.41 -1.52
N THR A 148 6.33 -6.40 -1.45
CA THR A 148 7.17 -7.25 -2.32
C THR A 148 6.89 -8.75 -2.09
N PRO A 149 6.80 -9.26 -0.85
CA PRO A 149 6.40 -10.65 -0.58
C PRO A 149 5.00 -10.98 -1.12
N PHE A 150 4.01 -10.11 -0.89
CA PHE A 150 2.64 -10.32 -1.36
C PHE A 150 2.60 -10.45 -2.88
N LEU A 151 3.20 -9.51 -3.60
CA LEU A 151 3.19 -9.51 -5.07
C LEU A 151 3.99 -10.69 -5.64
N SER A 152 5.07 -11.09 -4.98
CA SER A 152 5.92 -12.21 -5.43
C SER A 152 5.26 -13.58 -5.23
N ASP A 153 4.35 -13.71 -4.26
CA ASP A 153 3.58 -14.94 -4.06
C ASP A 153 2.45 -15.13 -5.08
N LEU A 154 2.09 -14.08 -5.82
CA LEU A 154 1.07 -14.16 -6.86
C LEU A 154 1.60 -14.82 -8.12
N THR A 155 0.71 -15.50 -8.86
CA THR A 155 1.04 -15.94 -10.22
C THR A 155 1.36 -14.71 -11.10
N PRO A 156 2.23 -14.82 -12.12
CA PRO A 156 2.56 -13.69 -12.99
C PRO A 156 1.33 -12.99 -13.57
N LEU A 157 0.30 -13.75 -13.94
CA LEU A 157 -0.97 -13.23 -14.44
C LEU A 157 -1.76 -12.47 -13.37
N SER A 158 -1.91 -13.05 -12.18
CA SER A 158 -2.62 -12.41 -11.07
C SER A 158 -1.93 -11.10 -10.67
N ARG A 159 -0.60 -11.12 -10.62
CA ARG A 159 0.25 -9.96 -10.35
C ARG A 159 0.09 -8.88 -11.42
N SER A 160 0.17 -9.24 -12.70
CA SER A 160 0.01 -8.31 -13.82
C SER A 160 -1.42 -7.78 -13.96
N SER A 161 -2.41 -8.39 -13.29
CA SER A 161 -3.80 -7.92 -13.25
C SER A 161 -4.04 -6.82 -12.22
N ILE A 162 -3.13 -6.59 -11.27
CA ILE A 162 -3.29 -5.55 -10.25
C ILE A 162 -3.19 -4.16 -10.89
N ARG A 163 -4.18 -3.31 -10.61
CA ARG A 163 -4.30 -1.95 -11.17
C ARG A 163 -4.23 -0.84 -10.15
N HIS A 164 -4.58 -1.10 -8.89
CA HIS A 164 -4.84 -0.07 -7.90
C HIS A 164 -4.15 -0.40 -6.58
N LEU A 165 -3.25 0.48 -6.14
CA LEU A 165 -2.52 0.36 -4.88
C LEU A 165 -2.76 1.56 -3.98
N THR A 166 -2.74 1.34 -2.66
CA THR A 166 -2.77 2.40 -1.65
C THR A 166 -1.66 2.18 -0.62
N LEU A 167 -0.83 3.20 -0.43
CA LEU A 167 0.33 3.19 0.44
C LEU A 167 0.25 4.33 1.46
N THR A 168 0.93 4.20 2.60
CA THR A 168 1.03 5.27 3.59
C THR A 168 2.47 5.50 4.01
N LYS A 169 3.01 6.69 3.72
CA LYS A 169 4.33 7.14 4.19
C LYS A 169 4.18 7.98 5.45
N LYS A 170 5.11 7.79 6.37
CA LYS A 170 5.26 8.64 7.55
C LYS A 170 6.41 9.60 7.34
N ALA A 171 6.08 10.88 7.22
CA ALA A 171 7.02 11.93 6.87
C ALA A 171 6.97 13.02 7.95
N LEU A 172 7.41 12.66 9.17
CA LEU A 172 7.39 13.53 10.35
C LEU A 172 8.82 13.72 10.89
N PRO A 173 9.14 14.87 11.50
CA PRO A 173 10.51 15.26 11.86
C PRO A 173 11.17 14.35 12.91
N TYR A 174 10.38 13.64 13.72
CA TYR A 174 10.84 12.77 14.80
C TYR A 174 10.71 11.28 14.47
N ILE A 175 10.23 10.93 13.27
CA ILE A 175 10.18 9.54 12.83
C ILE A 175 11.54 9.18 12.25
N LYS A 176 12.25 8.30 12.95
CA LYS A 176 13.43 7.64 12.41
C LYS A 176 12.99 6.80 11.20
N GLU A 177 13.65 6.97 10.06
CA GLU A 177 13.35 6.31 8.79
C GLU A 177 13.74 4.83 8.77
N PHE A 178 13.14 4.04 9.66
CA PHE A 178 13.40 2.61 9.74
C PHE A 178 12.88 1.83 8.53
N ASP A 179 11.99 2.44 7.74
CA ASP A 179 11.34 1.87 6.56
C ASP A 179 12.06 2.26 5.24
N ARG A 180 13.21 2.95 5.28
CA ARG A 180 13.89 3.44 4.07
C ARG A 180 14.25 2.31 3.09
N ALA A 181 14.79 1.19 3.59
CA ALA A 181 15.17 0.07 2.74
C ALA A 181 13.95 -0.62 2.12
N GLU A 182 12.84 -0.66 2.87
CA GLU A 182 11.56 -1.22 2.49
C GLU A 182 10.90 -0.40 1.39
N TRP A 183 10.91 0.94 1.51
CA TRP A 183 10.45 1.85 0.46
C TRP A 183 11.31 1.73 -0.80
N SER A 184 12.63 1.72 -0.68
CA SER A 184 13.54 1.59 -1.83
C SER A 184 13.33 0.28 -2.59
N SER A 185 13.22 -0.84 -1.85
CA SER A 185 12.91 -2.16 -2.41
C SER A 185 11.55 -2.18 -3.10
N MET A 186 10.52 -1.60 -2.47
CA MET A 186 9.17 -1.49 -3.02
C MET A 186 9.14 -0.65 -4.31
N CYS A 187 9.75 0.53 -4.29
CA CYS A 187 9.84 1.43 -5.45
C CYS A 187 10.56 0.75 -6.61
N THR A 188 11.70 0.11 -6.34
CA THR A 188 12.45 -0.66 -7.34
C THR A 188 11.60 -1.78 -7.94
N TYR A 189 10.87 -2.52 -7.11
CA TYR A 189 9.99 -3.60 -7.55
C TYR A 189 8.86 -3.09 -8.45
N LEU A 190 8.20 -1.99 -8.07
CA LEU A 190 7.09 -1.40 -8.83
C LEU A 190 7.55 -0.67 -10.10
N ALA A 191 8.77 -0.15 -10.13
CA ALA A 191 9.37 0.50 -11.30
C ALA A 191 9.81 -0.52 -12.37
N ASP A 192 10.06 -1.79 -12.01
CA ASP A 192 10.42 -2.88 -12.93
C ASP A 192 9.23 -3.40 -13.76
N ALA A 193 8.46 -2.49 -14.35
CA ALA A 193 7.24 -2.77 -15.10
C ALA A 193 7.50 -3.47 -16.44
N GLU A 194 8.64 -3.17 -17.08
CA GLU A 194 9.06 -3.75 -18.37
C GLU A 194 9.99 -4.96 -18.23
N GLY A 195 10.45 -5.24 -17.00
CA GLY A 195 11.31 -6.39 -16.71
C GLY A 195 10.54 -7.53 -16.07
N ARG A 196 10.93 -7.93 -14.85
CA ARG A 196 10.54 -9.23 -14.27
C ARG A 196 9.12 -9.29 -13.71
N ASN A 197 8.51 -8.13 -13.44
CA ASN A 197 7.25 -8.08 -12.70
C ASN A 197 6.03 -7.95 -13.61
N GLU A 198 6.18 -7.45 -14.85
CA GLU A 198 5.12 -7.23 -15.85
C GLU A 198 3.88 -6.50 -15.30
N MET A 199 4.08 -5.69 -14.25
CA MET A 199 3.01 -4.97 -13.58
C MET A 199 2.76 -3.64 -14.27
N ARG A 200 1.50 -3.39 -14.64
CA ARG A 200 1.05 -2.09 -15.16
C ARG A 200 0.05 -1.50 -14.19
N LEU A 201 0.58 -0.72 -13.25
CA LEU A 201 -0.25 -0.03 -12.26
C LEU A 201 -1.00 1.11 -12.95
N HIS A 202 -2.32 1.19 -12.73
CA HIS A 202 -3.12 2.29 -13.29
C HIS A 202 -3.25 3.44 -12.30
N SER A 203 -3.49 3.15 -11.02
CA SER A 203 -3.55 4.17 -10.00
C SER A 203 -2.78 3.83 -8.73
N LEU A 204 -2.12 4.86 -8.20
CA LEU A 204 -1.44 4.83 -6.92
C LEU A 204 -2.03 5.91 -6.02
N ARG A 205 -2.45 5.50 -4.82
CA ARG A 205 -2.89 6.43 -3.77
C ARG A 205 -1.85 6.46 -2.68
N LEU A 206 -1.25 7.62 -2.45
CA LEU A 206 -0.29 7.86 -1.39
C LEU A 206 -0.95 8.68 -0.29
N ALA A 207 -1.05 8.09 0.89
CA ALA A 207 -1.35 8.82 2.10
C ALA A 207 -0.02 9.22 2.77
N VAL A 208 0.12 10.49 3.17
CA VAL A 208 1.30 10.97 3.89
C VAL A 208 0.86 11.47 5.25
N VAL A 209 1.44 10.93 6.33
CA VAL A 209 1.19 11.46 7.68
C VAL A 209 1.80 12.86 7.78
N ALA A 210 0.95 13.84 8.06
CA ALA A 210 1.27 15.26 8.03
C ALA A 210 1.04 15.86 9.43
N GLY A 211 2.06 16.55 9.96
CA GLY A 211 2.02 17.16 11.29
C GLY A 211 1.36 18.54 11.25
N ARG A 212 0.31 18.73 12.05
CA ARG A 212 -0.37 20.01 12.27
C ARG A 212 0.05 20.61 13.63
N PRO A 213 0.76 21.75 13.65
CA PRO A 213 1.26 22.33 14.88
C PRO A 213 0.18 23.15 15.61
N GLY A 214 0.06 22.94 16.93
CA GLY A 214 -0.79 23.78 17.79
C GLY A 214 -2.26 23.87 17.33
N ASP A 215 -2.95 24.93 17.77
CA ASP A 215 -4.34 25.21 17.41
C ASP A 215 -4.45 25.95 16.05
N GLU A 216 -3.55 26.90 15.78
CA GLU A 216 -3.46 27.66 14.53
C GLU A 216 -3.08 26.80 13.30
N GLY A 217 -2.56 25.59 13.53
CA GLY A 217 -2.31 24.62 12.48
C GLY A 217 -1.36 25.12 11.38
N TRP A 218 -1.86 25.15 10.14
CA TRP A 218 -1.06 25.54 8.96
C TRP A 218 -1.39 26.94 8.46
N ASP A 219 -2.26 27.70 9.13
CA ASP A 219 -2.81 28.95 8.59
C ASP A 219 -1.74 30.04 8.42
N THR A 220 -0.71 30.03 9.26
CA THR A 220 0.41 30.99 9.23
C THR A 220 1.63 30.47 8.46
N ILE A 221 1.56 29.27 7.89
CA ILE A 221 2.70 28.55 7.35
C ILE A 221 2.65 28.58 5.83
N ALA A 222 3.69 29.17 5.21
CA ALA A 222 3.83 29.16 3.77
C ALA A 222 4.08 27.72 3.27
N PRO A 223 3.16 27.12 2.49
CA PRO A 223 3.35 25.77 1.97
C PRO A 223 4.40 25.77 0.85
N LEU A 224 5.18 24.70 0.77
CA LEU A 224 6.12 24.48 -0.32
C LEU A 224 5.37 24.26 -1.65
N SER A 225 5.88 24.85 -2.72
CA SER A 225 5.41 24.68 -4.10
C SER A 225 6.08 23.49 -4.79
N ALA A 226 5.53 23.04 -5.92
CA ALA A 226 6.15 21.98 -6.72
C ALA A 226 7.57 22.36 -7.22
N THR A 227 7.81 23.64 -7.52
CA THR A 227 9.12 24.15 -7.91
C THR A 227 10.12 24.12 -6.76
N ASP A 228 9.68 24.35 -5.52
CA ASP A 228 10.56 24.22 -4.35
C ASP A 228 11.04 22.77 -4.20
N PHE A 229 10.15 21.79 -4.42
CA PHE A 229 10.51 20.38 -4.41
C PHE A 229 11.50 19.99 -5.52
N ASP A 230 11.37 20.57 -6.72
CA ASP A 230 12.35 20.38 -7.79
C ASP A 230 13.75 20.89 -7.39
N VAL A 231 13.83 22.04 -6.73
CA VAL A 231 15.09 22.61 -6.24
C VAL A 231 15.69 21.73 -5.15
N LEU A 232 14.89 21.35 -4.16
CA LEU A 232 15.30 20.48 -3.05
C LEU A 232 15.86 19.13 -3.55
N HIS A 233 15.16 18.49 -4.48
CA HIS A 233 15.59 17.22 -5.07
C HIS A 233 16.91 17.35 -5.85
N LYS A 234 17.15 18.48 -6.54
CA LYS A 234 18.42 18.72 -7.26
C LYS A 234 19.57 19.00 -6.30
N MET A 235 19.31 19.72 -5.21
CA MET A 235 20.33 20.04 -4.20
C MET A 235 20.79 18.80 -3.43
N GLN A 236 19.88 17.86 -3.12
CA GLN A 236 20.21 16.59 -2.46
C GLN A 236 21.28 15.77 -3.22
N GLY A 237 21.23 15.73 -4.56
CA GLY A 237 22.21 15.02 -5.39
C GLY A 237 23.60 15.68 -5.46
N SER A 238 23.76 16.90 -4.96
CA SER A 238 24.98 17.71 -5.12
C SER A 238 25.94 17.60 -3.92
N GLY A 239 25.63 16.80 -2.90
CA GLY A 239 26.48 16.64 -1.70
C GLY A 239 26.56 17.88 -0.80
N MET A 240 25.98 19.02 -1.21
CA MET A 240 25.75 20.20 -0.36
C MET A 240 24.44 20.01 0.40
N GLY A 241 24.43 19.12 1.39
CA GLY A 241 23.34 19.05 2.35
C GLY A 241 23.21 20.40 3.06
N VAL A 242 22.01 20.98 3.02
CA VAL A 242 21.67 22.20 3.75
C VAL A 242 21.91 21.95 5.24
N GLY A 243 22.99 22.53 5.78
CA GLY A 243 23.17 22.76 7.21
C GLY A 243 23.39 21.53 8.08
N VAL A 244 24.44 21.60 8.90
CA VAL A 244 24.70 20.69 10.03
C VAL A 244 23.49 20.73 11.00
N GLY A 245 22.51 19.85 10.84
CA GLY A 245 21.46 19.65 11.85
C GLY A 245 20.06 19.26 11.38
N ALA A 246 19.69 19.48 10.10
CA ALA A 246 18.37 19.14 9.59
C ALA A 246 18.48 18.13 8.45
N HIS A 247 18.48 16.83 8.77
CA HIS A 247 18.46 15.76 7.78
C HIS A 247 17.09 15.73 7.09
N ILE A 248 16.91 16.56 6.06
CA ILE A 248 15.74 16.55 5.18
C ILE A 248 15.94 15.41 4.17
N ASP A 249 15.40 14.24 4.49
CA ASP A 249 15.40 13.09 3.59
C ASP A 249 14.07 13.05 2.81
N LEU A 250 14.17 13.17 1.49
CA LEU A 250 13.05 12.98 0.56
C LEU A 250 13.41 11.92 -0.49
N ASP A 251 14.42 11.08 -0.24
CA ASP A 251 14.89 10.06 -1.18
C ASP A 251 13.75 9.11 -1.55
N TRP A 252 12.90 8.74 -0.59
CA TRP A 252 11.73 7.90 -0.82
C TRP A 252 10.77 8.48 -1.87
N ALA A 253 10.64 9.81 -1.93
CA ALA A 253 9.82 10.48 -2.95
C ALA A 253 10.52 10.44 -4.31
N GLY A 254 11.84 10.64 -4.33
CA GLY A 254 12.71 10.42 -5.49
C GLY A 254 12.55 9.01 -6.09
N GLU A 255 12.70 7.99 -5.25
CA GLU A 255 12.56 6.58 -5.60
C GLU A 255 11.13 6.26 -6.07
N MET A 256 10.11 6.79 -5.40
CA MET A 256 8.72 6.57 -5.81
C MET A 256 8.44 7.14 -7.19
N MET A 257 9.03 8.29 -7.51
CA MET A 257 8.90 8.87 -8.84
C MET A 257 9.50 7.98 -9.93
N ALA A 258 10.34 6.97 -9.62
CA ALA A 258 10.77 6.00 -10.63
C ALA A 258 9.60 5.13 -11.15
N ILE A 259 8.49 5.05 -10.41
CA ILE A 259 7.27 4.39 -10.87
C ILE A 259 6.59 5.31 -11.90
N ARG A 260 6.63 4.90 -13.17
CA ARG A 260 6.07 5.66 -14.31
C ARG A 260 4.85 4.96 -14.89
N GLY A 261 4.13 5.67 -15.77
CA GLY A 261 3.03 5.07 -16.54
C GLY A 261 1.70 4.99 -15.81
N LEU A 262 1.56 5.70 -14.67
CA LEU A 262 0.29 5.77 -13.97
C LEU A 262 -0.71 6.58 -14.79
N ARG A 263 -1.98 6.18 -14.71
CA ARG A 263 -3.11 6.98 -15.22
C ARG A 263 -3.58 7.99 -14.18
N GLU A 264 -3.44 7.65 -12.90
CA GLU A 264 -3.91 8.45 -11.78
C GLU A 264 -2.95 8.33 -10.61
N MET A 265 -2.57 9.47 -10.03
CA MET A 265 -1.86 9.56 -8.76
C MET A 265 -2.69 10.42 -7.82
N GLN A 266 -2.99 9.91 -6.63
CA GLN A 266 -3.70 10.66 -5.61
C GLN A 266 -2.82 10.77 -4.37
N VAL A 267 -2.57 11.99 -3.91
CA VAL A 267 -1.87 12.24 -2.65
C VAL A 267 -2.85 12.82 -1.64
N ARG A 268 -2.82 12.31 -0.40
CA ARG A 268 -3.68 12.77 0.69
C ARG A 268 -2.88 12.93 1.98
N ALA A 269 -3.18 13.97 2.75
CA ALA A 269 -2.64 14.13 4.10
C ALA A 269 -3.44 13.33 5.13
N LEU A 270 -2.75 12.57 5.97
CA LEU A 270 -3.28 12.04 7.22
C LEU A 270 -2.82 12.94 8.35
N VAL A 271 -3.69 13.86 8.76
CA VAL A 271 -3.36 14.93 9.70
C VAL A 271 -3.23 14.37 11.12
N GLU A 272 -2.08 14.60 11.74
CA GLU A 272 -1.81 14.32 13.15
C GLU A 272 -1.38 15.59 13.85
N HIS A 273 -1.71 15.74 15.14
CA HIS A 273 -1.21 16.86 15.92
C HIS A 273 0.30 16.71 16.14
N CYS A 274 1.04 17.80 15.96
CA CYS A 274 2.47 17.86 16.25
C CYS A 274 2.80 19.08 17.12
N PRO A 275 3.94 19.08 17.83
CA PRO A 275 4.39 20.27 18.55
C PRO A 275 4.73 21.42 17.57
N ALA A 276 4.72 22.65 18.09
CA ALA A 276 5.20 23.81 17.36
C ALA A 276 6.68 23.63 16.96
N PRO A 277 7.10 24.14 15.79
CA PRO A 277 8.48 23.98 15.34
C PRO A 277 9.45 24.73 16.25
N MET A 278 10.41 24.01 16.84
CA MET A 278 11.48 24.57 17.66
C MET A 278 12.86 24.55 16.97
N SER A 279 12.91 24.05 15.73
CA SER A 279 14.13 23.98 14.92
C SER A 279 13.81 24.19 13.45
N GLU A 280 14.81 24.56 12.65
CA GLU A 280 14.67 24.71 11.19
C GLU A 280 14.19 23.42 10.52
N GLY A 281 14.69 22.26 10.96
CA GLY A 281 14.22 20.96 10.46
C GLY A 281 12.75 20.70 10.78
N MET A 282 12.28 21.04 11.98
CA MET A 282 10.85 20.94 12.30
C MET A 282 10.03 21.92 11.47
N ALA A 283 10.50 23.16 11.29
CA ALA A 283 9.83 24.16 10.48
C ALA A 283 9.67 23.68 9.03
N PHE A 284 10.72 23.06 8.46
CA PHE A 284 10.65 22.40 7.16
C PHE A 284 9.57 21.32 7.12
N TRP A 285 9.59 20.36 8.05
CA TRP A 285 8.63 19.24 8.02
C TRP A 285 7.18 19.68 8.24
N VAL A 286 6.97 20.77 8.97
CA VAL A 286 5.66 21.41 9.12
C VAL A 286 5.23 22.09 7.82
N ALA A 287 6.12 22.83 7.14
CA ALA A 287 5.84 23.42 5.82
C ALA A 287 5.59 22.33 4.75
N PHE A 288 6.35 21.24 4.80
CA PHE A 288 6.11 20.03 4.01
C PHE A 288 4.71 19.48 4.27
N SER A 289 4.34 19.31 5.54
CA SER A 289 3.02 18.81 5.94
C SER A 289 1.88 19.67 5.38
N ALA A 290 2.01 21.00 5.42
CA ALA A 290 1.06 21.94 4.83
C ALA A 290 0.98 21.87 3.28
N SER A 291 2.01 21.33 2.64
CA SER A 291 2.12 21.20 1.17
C SER A 291 1.74 19.84 0.60
N VAL A 292 1.48 18.82 1.45
CA VAL A 292 1.24 17.43 1.04
C VAL A 292 0.19 17.30 -0.06
N GLU A 293 -0.97 17.93 0.11
CA GLU A 293 -2.08 17.88 -0.86
C GLU A 293 -2.01 18.98 -1.93
N LYS A 294 -0.94 19.80 -1.91
CA LYS A 294 -0.72 20.93 -2.82
C LYS A 294 0.57 20.72 -3.61
N GLY A 295 1.62 21.50 -3.32
CA GLY A 295 2.87 21.48 -4.09
C GLY A 295 3.53 20.10 -4.16
N PHE A 296 3.45 19.30 -3.08
CA PHE A 296 4.00 17.94 -3.10
C PHE A 296 3.18 17.01 -4.00
N ALA A 297 1.84 17.06 -3.88
CA ALA A 297 0.94 16.29 -4.74
C ALA A 297 1.14 16.63 -6.22
N GLU A 298 1.21 17.91 -6.55
CA GLU A 298 1.47 18.41 -7.89
C GLU A 298 2.82 17.91 -8.43
N TRP A 299 3.88 18.03 -7.63
CA TRP A 299 5.22 17.60 -7.99
C TRP A 299 5.30 16.11 -8.33
N VAL A 300 4.79 15.25 -7.44
CA VAL A 300 4.83 13.79 -7.64
C VAL A 300 3.93 13.38 -8.80
N THR A 301 2.73 13.95 -8.89
CA THR A 301 1.76 13.65 -9.97
C THR A 301 2.32 14.03 -11.33
N GLY A 302 2.91 15.23 -11.46
CA GLY A 302 3.48 15.72 -12.71
C GLY A 302 4.62 14.87 -13.26
N ARG A 303 5.29 14.09 -12.41
CA ARG A 303 6.36 13.17 -12.83
C ARG A 303 5.88 11.74 -13.08
N MET A 304 4.88 11.26 -12.33
CA MET A 304 4.51 9.84 -12.34
C MET A 304 3.36 9.50 -13.29
N VAL A 305 2.46 10.46 -13.54
CA VAL A 305 1.30 10.26 -14.42
C VAL A 305 1.71 10.55 -15.86
N THR A 306 1.38 9.63 -16.78
CA THR A 306 1.58 9.90 -18.22
C THR A 306 0.56 10.93 -18.68
N ALA A 307 1.04 12.02 -19.28
CA ALA A 307 0.18 12.94 -20.02
C ALA A 307 -0.58 12.12 -21.07
N ILE A 308 -1.91 12.21 -21.04
CA ILE A 308 -2.77 11.56 -22.04
C ILE A 308 -2.51 12.30 -23.36
N GLY A 309 -1.66 11.72 -24.21
CA GLY A 309 -1.54 12.07 -25.61
C GLY A 309 -2.61 11.37 -26.43
#